data_AF-A0A956AZI8-F1
#
_entry.id   AF-A0A956AZI8-F1
#
_cell.length_a   1.000
_cell.length_b   1.000
_cell.length_c   1.000
_cell.angle_alpha   90.00
_cell.angle_beta   90.00
_cell.angle_gamma   90.00
#
_symmetry.space_group_name_H-M   'P 1'
#
loop_
_entity.id
_entity.type
_entity.pdbx_description
1 polymer ?
#
loop_
_entity_poly.entity_id
_entity_poly.type
_entity_poly.pdbx_seq_one_letter_code
_entity_poly.pdbx_strand_id
1 'polypeptide(L)'
;AGDTVAADAPLAEVDDTVARLQVRLAKATVSAAEVQVRGVQREADRLRKLRARDAVPQAQLDQVDSQLEGAKAQVEQAKAQLALARQGQADMVLKAPYAGRVIARLKAEGEWVANMPPSPVVLLAQLDPLELHLEAPEQSYGQIQAGTKIQVRLPAVDRTATVTVKRVIPSVGRNRAFTVIAELPNPGGALPAGLFAEAEYTP
;
A
#
# COMPACT_ATOMS: atom_id res chain seq x y z
N ALA A 1 -18.97 -3.08 12.47
CA ALA A 1 -18.19 -4.34 12.39
C ALA A 1 -19.07 -5.38 11.74
N GLY A 2 -18.52 -6.27 10.92
CA GLY A 2 -19.28 -7.21 10.07
C GLY A 2 -19.47 -6.76 8.62
N ASP A 3 -19.19 -5.49 8.32
CA ASP A 3 -19.35 -4.90 7.00
C ASP A 3 -18.34 -5.49 6.01
N THR A 4 -18.80 -5.79 4.79
CA THR A 4 -17.93 -6.23 3.68
C THR A 4 -17.48 -5.00 2.90
N VAL A 5 -16.19 -4.90 2.61
CA VAL A 5 -15.57 -3.78 1.91
C VAL A 5 -14.82 -4.27 0.68
N ALA A 6 -14.88 -3.49 -0.40
CA ALA A 6 -14.08 -3.71 -1.59
C ALA A 6 -12.64 -3.20 -1.38
N ALA A 7 -11.72 -3.65 -2.24
CA ALA A 7 -10.40 -3.03 -2.33
C ALA A 7 -10.53 -1.53 -2.67
N ASP A 8 -9.65 -0.71 -2.11
CA ASP A 8 -9.61 0.76 -2.21
C ASP A 8 -10.81 1.50 -1.60
N ALA A 9 -11.77 0.80 -0.99
CA ALA A 9 -12.89 1.44 -0.31
C ALA A 9 -12.40 2.26 0.90
N PRO A 10 -12.94 3.47 1.15
CA PRO A 10 -12.60 4.25 2.34
C PRO A 10 -13.10 3.55 3.59
N LEU A 11 -12.21 3.38 4.57
CA LEU A 11 -12.47 2.76 5.87
C LEU A 11 -12.65 3.79 6.99
N ALA A 12 -11.82 4.85 6.95
CA ALA A 12 -11.86 5.93 7.92
C ALA A 12 -11.26 7.19 7.31
N GLU A 13 -11.72 8.35 7.78
CA GLU A 13 -11.17 9.66 7.44
C GLU A 13 -10.60 10.30 8.71
N VAL A 14 -9.40 10.86 8.58
CA VAL A 14 -8.72 11.65 9.60
C VAL A 14 -8.88 13.12 9.23
N ASP A 15 -8.95 14.02 10.22
CA ASP A 15 -8.96 15.45 9.95
C ASP A 15 -7.73 15.83 9.11
N ASP A 16 -7.99 16.26 7.88
CA ASP A 16 -6.98 16.61 6.88
C ASP A 16 -6.73 18.13 6.84
N THR A 17 -7.17 18.89 7.84
CA THR A 17 -7.08 20.35 7.82
C THR A 17 -5.64 20.82 7.68
N VAL A 18 -4.72 20.24 8.47
CA VAL A 18 -3.28 20.54 8.39
C VAL A 18 -2.71 20.11 7.03
N ALA A 19 -3.06 18.92 6.55
CA ALA A 19 -2.57 18.39 5.27
C ALA A 19 -3.02 19.25 4.08
N ARG A 20 -4.29 19.69 4.05
CA ARG A 20 -4.80 20.65 3.05
C ARG A 20 -4.04 21.96 3.04
N LEU A 21 -3.73 22.50 4.21
CA LEU A 21 -2.96 23.73 4.34
C LEU A 21 -1.53 23.55 3.81
N GLN A 22 -0.90 22.40 4.09
CA GLN A 22 0.43 22.07 3.54
C GLN A 22 0.40 21.95 2.01
N VAL A 23 -0.62 21.30 1.43
CA VAL A 23 -0.79 21.25 -0.05
C VAL A 23 -0.96 22.65 -0.63
N ARG A 24 -1.74 23.52 0.03
CA ARG A 24 -1.93 24.90 -0.41
C ARG A 24 -0.62 25.69 -0.38
N LEU A 25 0.15 25.55 0.70
CA LEU A 25 1.47 26.19 0.84
C LEU A 25 2.43 25.72 -0.25
N ALA A 26 2.59 24.41 -0.44
CA ALA A 26 3.49 23.84 -1.44
C ALA A 26 3.09 24.25 -2.86
N LYS A 27 1.78 24.35 -3.16
CA LYS A 27 1.29 24.84 -4.45
C LYS A 27 1.67 26.30 -4.69
N ALA A 28 1.64 27.14 -3.66
CA ALA A 28 2.09 28.53 -3.75
C ALA A 28 3.61 28.60 -4.01
N THR A 29 4.41 27.74 -3.37
CA THR A 29 5.85 27.63 -3.60
C THR A 29 6.18 27.24 -5.04
N VAL A 30 5.46 26.27 -5.62
CA VAL A 30 5.60 25.91 -7.05
C VAL A 30 5.31 27.12 -7.94
N SER A 31 4.20 27.81 -7.70
CA SER A 31 3.82 29.00 -8.47
C SER A 31 4.89 30.10 -8.42
N ALA A 32 5.46 30.36 -7.24
CA ALA A 32 6.54 31.33 -7.07
C ALA A 32 7.81 30.93 -7.83
N ALA A 33 8.22 29.65 -7.76
CA ALA A 33 9.38 29.14 -8.49
C ALA A 33 9.18 29.22 -10.02
N GLU A 34 7.97 28.93 -10.51
CA GLU A 34 7.63 29.05 -11.93
C GLU A 34 7.66 30.50 -12.42
N VAL A 35 7.21 31.47 -11.60
CA VAL A 35 7.35 32.91 -11.89
C VAL A 35 8.82 33.27 -12.02
N GLN A 36 9.68 32.76 -11.13
CA GLN A 36 11.11 33.02 -11.17
C GLN A 36 11.75 32.48 -12.45
N VAL A 37 11.43 31.24 -12.85
CA VAL A 37 11.88 30.67 -14.14
C VAL A 37 11.45 31.56 -15.30
N ARG A 38 10.19 32.04 -15.33
CA ARG A 38 9.73 32.96 -16.40
C ARG A 38 10.47 34.29 -16.39
N GLY A 39 10.92 34.77 -15.24
CA GLY A 39 11.78 35.95 -15.12
C GLY A 39 13.13 35.72 -15.78
N VAL A 40 13.85 34.68 -15.33
CA VAL A 40 15.20 34.35 -15.80
C VAL A 40 15.19 33.93 -17.27
N GLN A 41 14.19 33.19 -17.73
CA GLN A 41 14.06 32.78 -19.13
C GLN A 41 13.95 34.00 -20.06
N ARG A 42 13.16 35.02 -19.70
CA ARG A 42 13.03 36.25 -20.49
C ARG A 42 14.36 37.00 -20.61
N GLU A 43 15.15 37.00 -19.53
CA GLU A 43 16.48 37.60 -19.56
C GLU A 43 17.46 36.78 -20.40
N ALA A 44 17.45 35.46 -20.26
CA ALA A 44 18.25 34.56 -21.09
C ALA A 44 17.93 34.73 -22.58
N ASP A 45 16.64 34.80 -22.94
CA ASP A 45 16.19 35.02 -24.32
C ASP A 45 16.66 36.38 -24.86
N ARG A 46 16.67 37.42 -24.02
CA ARG A 46 17.18 38.75 -24.38
C ARG A 46 18.68 38.71 -24.62
N LEU A 47 19.45 38.11 -23.72
CA LEU A 47 20.91 38.01 -23.83
C LEU A 47 21.34 37.16 -25.02
N ARG A 48 20.63 36.06 -25.33
CA ARG A 48 20.87 35.27 -26.57
C ARG A 48 20.71 36.12 -27.83
N LYS A 49 19.66 36.95 -27.90
CA LYS A 49 19.45 37.87 -29.05
C LYS A 49 20.55 38.93 -29.18
N LEU A 50 21.03 39.47 -28.05
CA LEU A 50 22.13 40.45 -28.05
C LEU A 50 23.48 39.79 -28.41
N ARG A 51 23.72 38.56 -27.92
CA ARG A 51 24.94 37.80 -28.22
C ARG A 51 25.06 37.48 -29.70
N ALA A 52 23.94 37.17 -30.38
CA ALA A 52 23.88 36.96 -31.82
C ALA A 52 24.25 38.21 -32.66
N ARG A 53 24.34 39.38 -32.01
CA ARG A 53 24.80 40.64 -32.59
C ARG A 53 26.14 41.10 -32.00
N ASP A 54 26.85 40.20 -31.32
CA ASP A 54 28.10 40.46 -30.59
C ASP A 54 28.03 41.61 -29.56
N ALA A 55 26.82 41.93 -29.08
CA ALA A 55 26.58 43.07 -28.19
C ALA A 55 26.76 42.76 -26.69
N VAL A 56 27.01 41.50 -26.33
CA VAL A 56 27.29 41.06 -24.95
C VAL A 56 28.36 39.95 -24.93
N PRO A 57 29.20 39.85 -23.89
CA PRO A 57 30.19 38.78 -23.74
C PRO A 57 29.56 37.40 -23.58
N GLN A 58 30.24 36.34 -24.05
CA GLN A 58 29.81 34.96 -23.87
C GLN A 58 29.60 34.58 -22.40
N ALA A 59 30.52 35.00 -21.53
CA ALA A 59 30.44 34.74 -20.09
C ALA A 59 29.13 35.26 -19.45
N GLN A 60 28.54 36.33 -19.99
CA GLN A 60 27.27 36.86 -19.48
C GLN A 60 26.09 35.97 -19.90
N LEU A 61 26.14 35.39 -21.10
CA LEU A 61 25.16 34.41 -21.55
C LEU A 61 25.25 33.11 -20.75
N ASP A 62 26.47 32.58 -20.56
CA ASP A 62 26.70 31.35 -19.79
C ASP A 62 26.22 31.50 -18.33
N GLN A 63 26.41 32.69 -17.75
CA GLN A 63 25.93 33.01 -16.40
C GLN A 63 24.40 33.00 -16.31
N VAL A 64 23.67 33.60 -17.26
CA VAL A 64 22.20 33.61 -17.22
C VAL A 64 21.60 32.24 -17.54
N ASP A 65 22.24 31.47 -18.42
CA ASP A 65 21.83 30.09 -18.71
C ASP A 65 22.01 29.21 -17.46
N SER A 66 23.12 29.35 -16.73
CA SER A 66 23.32 28.67 -15.44
C SER A 66 22.27 29.08 -14.40
N GLN A 67 21.89 30.36 -14.34
CA GLN A 67 20.79 30.82 -13.47
C GLN A 67 19.45 30.23 -13.87
N LEU A 68 19.19 30.09 -15.17
CA LEU A 68 17.97 29.50 -15.70
C LEU A 68 17.87 28.02 -15.32
N GLU A 69 18.97 27.27 -15.45
CA GLU A 69 19.05 25.88 -14.99
C GLU A 69 18.79 25.77 -13.50
N GLY A 70 19.42 26.63 -12.68
CA GLY A 70 19.17 26.68 -11.24
C GLY A 70 17.71 26.99 -10.89
N ALA A 71 17.07 27.94 -11.58
CA ALA A 71 15.67 28.26 -11.38
C ALA A 71 14.75 27.09 -11.78
N LYS A 72 15.06 26.36 -12.86
CA LYS A 72 14.31 25.16 -13.25
C LYS A 72 14.45 24.05 -12.22
N ALA A 73 15.64 23.84 -11.67
CA ALA A 73 15.86 22.87 -10.60
C ALA A 73 15.03 23.21 -9.34
N GLN A 74 14.89 24.49 -8.99
CA GLN A 74 14.02 24.93 -7.89
C GLN A 74 12.53 24.63 -8.13
N VAL A 75 12.06 24.72 -9.38
CA VAL A 75 10.69 24.31 -9.74
C VAL A 75 10.50 22.81 -9.50
N GLU A 76 11.44 21.98 -9.94
CA GLU A 76 11.34 20.53 -9.74
C GLU A 76 11.40 20.15 -8.26
N GLN A 77 12.25 20.81 -7.46
CA GLN A 77 12.25 20.67 -6.01
C GLN A 77 10.89 21.04 -5.39
N ALA A 78 10.31 22.19 -5.77
CA ALA A 78 9.02 22.63 -5.25
C ALA A 78 7.88 21.67 -5.66
N LYS A 79 7.92 21.13 -6.88
CA LYS A 79 6.95 20.11 -7.34
C LYS A 79 7.06 18.82 -6.54
N ALA A 80 8.27 18.37 -6.22
CA ALA A 80 8.47 17.20 -5.38
C ALA A 80 7.90 17.41 -3.97
N GLN A 81 8.08 18.61 -3.39
CA GLN A 81 7.47 18.97 -2.10
C GLN A 81 5.93 19.00 -2.17
N LEU A 82 5.35 19.50 -3.27
CA LEU A 82 3.91 19.45 -3.49
C LEU A 82 3.40 18.02 -3.62
N ALA A 83 4.14 17.14 -4.31
CA ALA A 83 3.77 15.72 -4.42
C ALA A 83 3.77 15.04 -3.04
N LEU A 84 4.78 15.30 -2.20
CA LEU A 84 4.84 14.80 -0.83
C LEU A 84 3.66 15.30 0.02
N ALA A 85 3.33 16.60 -0.05
CA ALA A 85 2.20 17.16 0.68
C ALA A 85 0.86 16.56 0.22
N ARG A 86 0.70 16.31 -1.08
CA ARG A 86 -0.50 15.65 -1.64
C ARG A 86 -0.62 14.21 -1.17
N GLN A 87 0.49 13.48 -1.11
CA GLN A 87 0.49 12.13 -0.56
C GLN A 87 0.07 12.15 0.91
N GLY A 88 0.64 13.05 1.72
CA GLY A 88 0.25 13.21 3.12
C GLY A 88 -1.23 13.57 3.30
N GLN A 89 -1.83 14.33 2.38
CA GLN A 89 -3.28 14.56 2.38
C GLN A 89 -4.08 13.32 1.97
N ALA A 90 -3.64 12.59 0.95
CA ALA A 90 -4.30 11.35 0.51
C ALA A 90 -4.29 10.28 1.61
N ASP A 91 -3.21 10.22 2.40
CA ASP A 91 -3.04 9.29 3.52
C ASP A 91 -3.99 9.60 4.71
N MET A 92 -4.66 10.77 4.71
CA MET A 92 -5.72 11.08 5.69
C MET A 92 -7.00 10.26 5.45
N VAL A 93 -7.13 9.61 4.30
CA VAL A 93 -8.20 8.64 4.02
C VAL A 93 -7.61 7.24 4.08
N LEU A 94 -7.92 6.52 5.15
CA LEU A 94 -7.52 5.12 5.29
C LEU A 94 -8.38 4.28 4.34
N LYS A 95 -7.74 3.59 3.40
CA LYS A 95 -8.42 2.71 2.44
C LYS A 95 -8.15 1.25 2.73
N ALA A 96 -9.07 0.39 2.30
CA ALA A 96 -8.89 -1.04 2.35
C ALA A 96 -7.84 -1.51 1.33
N PRO A 97 -6.71 -2.12 1.75
CA PRO A 97 -5.69 -2.59 0.80
C PRO A 97 -6.13 -3.79 -0.03
N TYR A 98 -7.21 -4.48 0.39
CA TYR A 98 -7.82 -5.61 -0.28
C TYR A 98 -9.30 -5.70 0.07
N ALA A 99 -10.07 -6.47 -0.71
CA ALA A 99 -11.45 -6.76 -0.39
C ALA A 99 -11.54 -7.70 0.81
N GLY A 100 -12.41 -7.38 1.78
CA GLY A 100 -12.47 -8.15 3.02
C GLY A 100 -13.66 -7.76 3.90
N ARG A 101 -13.63 -8.22 5.14
CA ARG A 101 -14.65 -7.92 6.16
C ARG A 101 -14.03 -7.21 7.34
N VAL A 102 -14.71 -6.17 7.82
CA VAL A 102 -14.31 -5.43 9.02
C VAL A 102 -14.59 -6.29 10.25
N ILE A 103 -13.55 -6.81 10.87
CA ILE A 103 -13.63 -7.65 12.06
C ILE A 103 -13.88 -6.80 13.30
N ALA A 104 -13.12 -5.71 13.46
CA ALA A 104 -13.26 -4.81 14.61
C ALA A 104 -12.99 -3.37 14.20
N ARG A 105 -13.71 -2.45 14.86
CA ARG A 105 -13.38 -1.02 14.86
C ARG A 105 -12.67 -0.75 16.18
N LEU A 106 -11.40 -0.37 16.13
CA LEU A 106 -10.53 -0.23 17.29
C LEU A 106 -10.49 1.22 17.80
N LYS A 107 -11.00 2.16 17.01
CA LYS A 107 -11.12 3.58 17.30
C LYS A 107 -12.51 4.09 17.00
N ALA A 108 -13.02 4.98 17.85
CA ALA A 108 -14.26 5.71 17.63
C ALA A 108 -14.02 7.03 16.89
N GLU A 109 -15.09 7.58 16.34
CA GLU A 109 -15.09 8.92 15.75
C GLU A 109 -14.69 9.96 16.82
N GLY A 110 -13.82 10.89 16.44
CA GLY A 110 -13.29 11.92 17.34
C GLY A 110 -12.12 11.47 18.23
N GLU A 111 -11.76 10.18 18.24
CA GLU A 111 -10.53 9.75 18.91
C GLU A 111 -9.27 10.20 18.16
N TRP A 112 -8.24 10.56 18.93
CA TRP A 112 -6.94 10.88 18.38
C TRP A 112 -6.25 9.62 17.83
N VAL A 113 -5.71 9.73 16.62
CA VAL A 113 -4.85 8.71 15.98
C VAL A 113 -3.44 9.26 15.80
N ALA A 114 -2.45 8.49 16.25
CA ALA A 114 -1.05 8.81 16.07
C ALA A 114 -0.42 7.91 15.01
N ASN A 115 0.48 8.48 14.20
CA ASN A 115 1.29 7.72 13.24
C ASN A 115 2.48 7.02 13.93
N MET A 116 2.96 7.52 15.07
CA MET A 116 4.13 6.99 15.77
C MET A 116 3.93 7.00 17.30
N PRO A 117 3.79 5.83 17.96
CA PRO A 117 3.58 4.52 17.34
C PRO A 117 2.25 4.47 16.54
N PRO A 118 2.14 3.61 15.52
CA PRO A 118 0.92 3.51 14.70
C PRO A 118 -0.29 3.12 15.55
N SER A 119 -1.36 3.91 15.43
CA SER A 119 -2.64 3.61 16.08
C SER A 119 -3.51 2.74 15.16
N PRO A 120 -3.79 1.47 15.52
CA PRO A 120 -4.66 0.64 14.70
C PRO A 120 -6.10 1.15 14.79
N VAL A 121 -6.72 1.42 13.64
CA VAL A 121 -8.06 2.02 13.55
C VAL A 121 -9.13 0.97 13.27
N VAL A 122 -8.85 0.08 12.30
CA VAL A 122 -9.77 -0.97 11.85
C VAL A 122 -9.00 -2.27 11.68
N LEU A 123 -9.57 -3.37 12.15
CA LEU A 123 -9.10 -4.72 11.84
C LEU A 123 -9.89 -5.24 10.64
N LEU A 124 -9.21 -5.44 9.51
CA LEU A 124 -9.75 -5.99 8.28
C LEU A 124 -9.24 -7.42 8.10
N ALA A 125 -10.10 -8.33 7.66
CA ALA A 125 -9.71 -9.69 7.29
C ALA A 125 -10.18 -10.03 5.87
N GLN A 126 -9.29 -10.59 5.08
CA GLN A 126 -9.64 -11.27 3.84
C GLN A 126 -10.22 -12.64 4.20
N LEU A 127 -11.47 -12.89 3.81
CA LEU A 127 -12.16 -14.15 4.10
C LEU A 127 -12.24 -15.08 2.89
N ASP A 128 -11.76 -14.65 1.72
CA ASP A 128 -11.75 -15.47 0.50
C ASP A 128 -10.46 -15.23 -0.31
N PRO A 129 -9.65 -16.27 -0.58
CA PRO A 129 -9.75 -17.62 0.00
C PRO A 129 -9.32 -17.64 1.47
N LEU A 130 -9.69 -18.71 2.19
CA LEU A 130 -9.16 -19.01 3.53
C LEU A 130 -7.89 -19.87 3.41
N GLU A 131 -6.90 -19.62 4.26
CA GLU A 131 -5.75 -20.51 4.43
C GLU A 131 -6.03 -21.52 5.56
N LEU A 132 -5.88 -22.80 5.23
CA LEU A 132 -5.95 -23.91 6.18
C LEU A 132 -4.54 -24.29 6.61
N HIS A 133 -4.31 -24.27 7.91
CA HIS A 133 -3.07 -24.71 8.53
C HIS A 133 -3.30 -26.11 9.10
N LEU A 134 -2.80 -27.12 8.40
CA LEU A 134 -2.97 -28.53 8.75
C LEU A 134 -1.65 -29.07 9.30
N GLU A 135 -1.72 -29.82 10.39
CA GLU A 135 -0.55 -30.53 10.92
C GLU A 135 -0.57 -31.98 10.42
N ALA A 136 0.53 -32.41 9.78
CA ALA A 136 0.68 -33.77 9.26
C ALA A 136 1.87 -34.47 9.95
N PRO A 137 1.75 -35.77 10.29
CA PRO A 137 2.85 -36.54 10.86
C PRO A 137 4.04 -36.65 9.89
N GLU A 138 5.28 -36.63 10.42
CA GLU A 138 6.52 -36.74 9.62
C GLU A 138 6.54 -37.90 8.61
N GLN A 139 5.88 -39.03 8.91
CA GLN A 139 5.78 -40.19 8.02
C GLN A 139 5.17 -39.86 6.66
N SER A 140 4.31 -38.85 6.59
CA SER A 140 3.61 -38.42 5.37
C SER A 140 4.39 -37.38 4.55
N TYR A 141 5.57 -36.96 5.01
CA TYR A 141 6.34 -35.85 4.42
C TYR A 141 6.74 -36.12 2.96
N GLY A 142 7.01 -37.38 2.60
CA GLY A 142 7.32 -37.75 1.22
C GLY A 142 6.11 -37.80 0.28
N GLN A 143 4.89 -37.88 0.83
CA GLN A 143 3.65 -38.09 0.08
C GLN A 143 2.88 -36.79 -0.16
N ILE A 144 2.96 -35.85 0.78
CA ILE A 144 2.25 -34.56 0.69
C ILE A 144 3.21 -33.50 0.14
N GLN A 145 2.91 -33.04 -1.08
CA GLN A 145 3.66 -31.97 -1.76
C GLN A 145 2.72 -30.86 -2.24
N ALA A 146 3.26 -29.73 -2.67
CA ALA A 146 2.47 -28.71 -3.33
C ALA A 146 1.72 -29.29 -4.54
N GLY A 147 0.43 -28.97 -4.68
CA GLY A 147 -0.46 -29.55 -5.69
C GLY A 147 -1.22 -30.80 -5.25
N THR A 148 -0.88 -31.39 -4.10
CA THR A 148 -1.61 -32.55 -3.55
C THR A 148 -3.03 -32.14 -3.18
N LYS A 149 -4.03 -32.95 -3.55
CA LYS A 149 -5.43 -32.74 -3.15
C LYS A 149 -5.69 -33.48 -1.85
N ILE A 150 -6.28 -32.80 -0.88
CA ILE A 150 -6.62 -33.36 0.44
C ILE A 150 -8.09 -33.12 0.71
N GLN A 151 -8.79 -34.10 1.28
CA GLN A 151 -10.14 -33.89 1.77
C GLN A 151 -10.10 -33.25 3.15
N VAL A 152 -10.86 -32.18 3.32
CA VAL A 152 -10.97 -31.47 4.59
C VAL A 152 -12.43 -31.42 5.00
N ARG A 153 -12.70 -31.79 6.24
CA ARG A 153 -13.99 -31.61 6.91
C ARG A 153 -13.92 -30.39 7.82
N LEU A 154 -14.95 -29.55 7.77
CA LEU A 154 -15.18 -28.45 8.70
C LEU A 154 -16.35 -28.84 9.62
N PRO A 155 -16.10 -29.39 10.82
CA PRO A 155 -17.15 -29.90 11.70
C PRO A 155 -18.18 -28.85 12.09
N ALA A 156 -17.74 -27.59 12.27
CA ALA A 156 -18.59 -26.48 12.70
C ALA A 156 -19.75 -26.17 11.73
N VAL A 157 -19.63 -26.57 10.46
CA VAL A 157 -20.64 -26.34 9.41
C VAL A 157 -21.03 -27.64 8.70
N ASP A 158 -20.62 -28.78 9.26
CA ASP A 158 -20.75 -30.14 8.70
C ASP A 158 -20.52 -30.20 7.18
N ARG A 159 -19.43 -29.56 6.72
CA ARG A 159 -19.08 -29.45 5.31
C ARG A 159 -17.77 -30.16 5.02
N THR A 160 -17.72 -30.91 3.93
CA THR A 160 -16.46 -31.40 3.37
C THR A 160 -16.07 -30.61 2.13
N ALA A 161 -14.77 -30.41 1.93
CA ALA A 161 -14.21 -29.72 0.79
C ALA A 161 -12.90 -30.40 0.37
N THR A 162 -12.66 -30.50 -0.93
CA THR A 162 -11.34 -30.86 -1.43
C THR A 162 -10.51 -29.59 -1.57
N VAL A 163 -9.37 -29.55 -0.91
CA VAL A 163 -8.43 -28.42 -0.97
C VAL A 163 -7.13 -28.86 -1.61
N THR A 164 -6.43 -27.90 -2.20
CA THR A 164 -5.11 -28.15 -2.81
C THR A 164 -4.04 -27.59 -1.89
N VAL A 165 -3.01 -28.39 -1.64
CA VAL A 165 -1.84 -27.97 -0.88
C VAL A 165 -1.11 -26.90 -1.67
N LYS A 166 -1.01 -25.70 -1.11
CA LYS A 166 -0.25 -24.58 -1.67
C LYS A 166 1.23 -24.76 -1.40
N ARG A 167 1.58 -25.11 -0.16
CA ARG A 167 2.97 -25.32 0.27
C ARG A 167 3.05 -26.16 1.53
N VAL A 168 4.19 -26.79 1.70
CA VAL A 168 4.60 -27.51 2.91
C VAL A 168 5.69 -26.69 3.59
N ILE A 169 5.53 -26.39 4.87
CA ILE A 169 6.57 -25.73 5.65
C ILE A 169 7.52 -26.82 6.17
N PRO A 170 8.80 -26.80 5.75
CA PRO A 170 9.79 -27.82 6.14
C PRO A 170 10.34 -27.54 7.55
N SER A 171 9.45 -27.46 8.54
CA SER A 171 9.80 -27.31 9.94
C SER A 171 9.06 -28.37 10.74
N VAL A 172 9.82 -29.30 11.31
CA VAL A 172 9.26 -30.32 12.22
C VAL A 172 9.19 -29.68 13.61
N GLY A 173 7.98 -29.44 14.10
CA GLY A 173 7.77 -28.95 15.46
C GLY A 173 8.17 -29.99 16.51
N ARG A 174 8.09 -29.63 17.80
CA ARG A 174 8.33 -30.57 18.92
C ARG A 174 7.50 -31.85 18.85
N ASN A 175 6.36 -31.82 18.16
CA ASN A 175 5.41 -32.93 18.04
C ASN A 175 5.68 -33.87 16.84
N ARG A 176 6.84 -33.76 16.16
CA ARG A 176 7.14 -34.57 14.95
C ARG A 176 6.10 -34.43 13.83
N ALA A 177 5.50 -33.25 13.74
CA ALA A 177 4.56 -32.88 12.70
C ALA A 177 5.13 -31.72 11.88
N PHE A 178 4.79 -31.70 10.60
CA PHE A 178 5.07 -30.59 9.69
C PHE A 178 3.77 -29.87 9.33
N THR A 179 3.86 -28.58 9.03
CA THR A 179 2.69 -27.76 8.67
C THR A 179 2.46 -27.78 7.17
N VAL A 180 1.25 -28.15 6.77
CA VAL A 180 0.75 -28.10 5.40
C VAL A 180 -0.20 -26.91 5.30
N ILE A 181 0.07 -26.01 4.35
CA ILE A 181 -0.83 -24.89 4.04
C ILE A 181 -1.62 -25.24 2.78
N ALA A 182 -2.94 -25.26 2.91
CA ALA A 182 -3.87 -25.46 1.81
C ALA A 182 -4.82 -24.27 1.68
N GLU A 183 -5.34 -24.02 0.48
CA GLU A 183 -6.33 -22.97 0.25
C GLU A 183 -7.74 -23.55 0.18
N LEU A 184 -8.66 -22.92 0.90
CA LEU A 184 -10.09 -23.23 0.90
C LEU A 184 -10.86 -22.05 0.29
N PRO A 185 -11.43 -22.20 -0.92
CA PRO A 185 -12.32 -21.20 -1.50
C PRO A 185 -13.52 -20.93 -0.57
N ASN A 186 -13.78 -19.67 -0.27
CA ASN A 186 -14.85 -19.25 0.62
C ASN A 186 -15.66 -18.10 -0.03
N PRO A 187 -16.32 -18.36 -1.16
CA PRO A 187 -17.03 -17.33 -1.91
C PRO A 187 -18.06 -16.64 -1.01
N GLY A 188 -18.01 -15.31 -0.99
CA GLY A 188 -18.89 -14.49 -0.15
C GLY A 188 -18.50 -14.40 1.33
N GLY A 189 -17.37 -15.00 1.74
CA GLY A 189 -16.88 -14.93 3.11
C GLY A 189 -17.85 -15.53 4.12
N ALA A 190 -18.51 -16.64 3.76
CA ALA A 190 -19.53 -17.28 4.57
C ALA A 190 -18.93 -17.94 5.82
N LEU A 191 -17.72 -18.49 5.68
CA LEU A 191 -16.99 -19.10 6.78
C LEU A 191 -16.16 -18.03 7.52
N PRO A 192 -16.26 -17.92 8.85
CA PRO A 192 -15.37 -17.08 9.63
C PRO A 192 -13.96 -17.70 9.70
N ALA A 193 -12.96 -16.84 9.85
CA ALA A 193 -11.60 -17.29 10.17
C ALA A 193 -11.53 -17.87 11.60
N GLY A 194 -10.66 -18.85 11.81
CA GLY A 194 -10.42 -19.47 13.12
C GLY A 194 -11.22 -20.74 13.41
N LEU A 195 -12.03 -21.22 12.48
CA LEU A 195 -12.67 -22.55 12.61
C LEU A 195 -11.63 -23.67 12.50
N PHE A 196 -11.87 -24.75 13.25
CA PHE A 196 -11.11 -25.98 13.12
C PHE A 196 -11.53 -26.75 11.87
N ALA A 197 -10.55 -27.41 11.26
CA ALA A 197 -10.75 -28.27 10.12
C ALA A 197 -9.96 -29.57 10.32
N GLU A 198 -10.57 -30.69 9.96
CA GLU A 198 -9.97 -32.02 10.01
C GLU A 198 -9.59 -32.43 8.59
N ALA A 199 -8.34 -32.82 8.37
CA ALA A 199 -7.87 -33.25 7.08
C ALA A 199 -7.71 -34.77 7.05
N GLU A 200 -8.26 -35.39 6.01
CA GLU A 200 -8.07 -36.79 5.71
C GLU A 200 -7.34 -36.90 4.37
N TYR A 201 -6.20 -37.59 4.41
CA TYR A 201 -5.40 -37.89 3.22
C TYR A 201 -5.43 -39.40 2.99
N THR A 202 -5.97 -39.80 1.85
CA THR A 202 -5.90 -41.17 1.36
C THR A 202 -4.91 -41.21 0.19
N PRO A 203 -3.81 -41.97 0.29
CA PRO A 203 -2.79 -42.06 -0.76
C PRO A 203 -3.28 -42.75 -2.04
#